data_AF-A0A1H0M368-F1
#
_entry.id   AF-A0A1H0M368-F1
#
_cell.length_a   1.000
_cell.length_b   1.000
_cell.length_c   1.000
_cell.angle_alpha   90.00
_cell.angle_beta   90.00
_cell.angle_gamma   90.00
#
_symmetry.space_group_name_H-M   'P 1'
#
loop_
_entity.id
_entity.type
_entity.pdbx_description
1 polymer ?
#
loop_
_entity_poly.entity_id
_entity_poly.type
_entity_poly.pdbx_seq_one_letter_code
_entity_poly.pdbx_strand_id
1 'polypeptide(L)'
;MPSQELINAMMKYKEELVKAGVLVAAEGLHPGSNAIRISYPVPGGKPKIVDGPFTEAKEMIAGFTLIEVKSREEAIQWALRIYRRK
;
A
#
# COMPACT_ATOMS: atom_id res chain seq x y z
N MET A 1 7.08 -16.02 1.15
CA MET A 1 7.04 -15.03 2.25
C MET A 1 8.30 -14.18 2.21
N PRO A 2 8.27 -12.92 2.70
CA PRO A 2 9.47 -12.06 2.80
C PRO A 2 10.56 -12.71 3.68
N SER A 3 11.83 -12.30 3.48
CA SER A 3 12.93 -12.73 4.37
C SER A 3 12.77 -12.13 5.78
N GLN A 4 13.35 -12.77 6.80
CA GLN A 4 13.29 -12.27 8.18
C GLN A 4 13.92 -10.88 8.32
N GLU A 5 15.02 -10.62 7.61
CA GLU A 5 15.66 -9.29 7.56
C GLU A 5 14.69 -8.21 7.07
N LEU A 6 13.95 -8.52 5.99
CA LEU A 6 12.95 -7.62 5.42
C LEU A 6 11.77 -7.40 6.38
N ILE A 7 11.32 -8.45 7.07
CA ILE A 7 10.27 -8.35 8.10
C ILE A 7 10.75 -7.43 9.25
N ASN A 8 11.97 -7.59 9.72
CA ASN A 8 12.52 -6.77 10.80
C ASN A 8 12.62 -5.29 10.38
N ALA A 9 13.06 -5.02 9.15
CA ALA A 9 13.12 -3.66 8.61
C ALA A 9 11.71 -3.04 8.44
N MET A 10 10.72 -3.83 8.00
CA MET A 10 9.31 -3.44 7.96
C MET A 10 8.79 -3.04 9.34
N MET A 11 9.04 -3.88 10.36
CA MET A 11 8.59 -3.64 11.72
C MET A 11 9.22 -2.38 12.31
N LYS A 12 10.54 -2.22 12.13
CA LYS A 12 11.26 -1.02 12.59
C LYS A 12 10.67 0.26 12.00
N TYR A 13 10.41 0.29 10.70
CA TYR A 13 9.79 1.44 10.04
C TYR A 13 8.40 1.74 10.61
N LYS A 14 7.55 0.72 10.80
CA LYS A 14 6.23 0.91 11.41
C LYS A 14 6.32 1.46 12.84
N GLU A 15 7.26 0.96 13.65
CA GLU A 15 7.48 1.46 15.01
C GLU A 15 7.88 2.94 15.03
N GLU A 16 8.71 3.38 14.09
CA GLU A 16 9.10 4.79 13.95
C GLU A 16 7.89 5.69 13.63
N LEU A 17 7.00 5.24 12.75
CA LEU A 17 5.76 5.96 12.43
C LEU A 17 4.79 6.02 13.62
N VAL A 18 4.65 4.92 14.37
CA VAL A 18 3.83 4.87 15.58
C VAL A 18 4.37 5.83 16.64
N LYS A 19 5.69 5.79 16.90
CA LYS A 19 6.35 6.68 17.87
C LYS A 19 6.20 8.15 17.51
N ALA A 20 6.22 8.47 16.20
CA ALA A 20 5.99 9.82 15.72
C ALA A 20 4.50 10.23 15.74
N GLY A 21 3.58 9.30 16.00
CA GLY A 21 2.14 9.58 16.04
C GLY A 21 1.51 9.81 14.67
N VAL A 22 2.16 9.39 13.58
CA VAL A 22 1.72 9.67 12.20
C VAL A 22 1.14 8.45 11.49
N LEU A 23 1.26 7.24 12.05
CA LEU A 23 0.74 6.02 11.43
C LEU A 23 -0.80 5.96 11.53
N VAL A 24 -1.47 5.85 10.39
CA VAL A 24 -2.91 5.57 10.32
C VAL A 24 -3.18 4.09 10.07
N ALA A 25 -2.49 3.49 9.09
CA ALA A 25 -2.62 2.07 8.77
C ALA A 25 -1.40 1.55 8.00
N ALA A 26 -1.06 0.27 8.12
CA ALA A 26 -0.02 -0.34 7.30
C ALA A 26 -0.28 -1.84 7.08
N GLU A 27 -0.87 -2.17 5.95
CA GLU A 27 -1.38 -3.51 5.65
C GLU A 27 -0.72 -4.12 4.42
N GLY A 28 -0.55 -5.44 4.47
CA GLY A 28 -0.26 -6.25 3.28
C GLY A 28 -1.56 -6.56 2.54
N LEU A 29 -1.51 -6.61 1.22
CA LEU A 29 -2.65 -7.00 0.39
C LEU A 29 -2.57 -8.48 0.02
N HIS A 30 -3.73 -9.10 -0.16
CA HIS A 30 -3.83 -10.44 -0.74
C HIS A 30 -3.31 -10.46 -2.19
N PRO A 31 -2.95 -11.64 -2.73
CA PRO A 31 -2.57 -11.78 -4.13
C PRO A 31 -3.62 -11.18 -5.08
N GLY A 32 -3.16 -10.50 -6.13
CA GLY A 32 -4.04 -9.87 -7.12
C GLY A 32 -4.98 -10.84 -7.82
N SER A 33 -4.69 -12.14 -7.83
CA SER A 33 -5.58 -13.21 -8.32
C SER A 33 -6.91 -13.27 -7.57
N ASN A 34 -6.99 -12.73 -6.36
CA ASN A 34 -8.20 -12.67 -5.55
C ASN A 34 -8.89 -11.29 -5.65
N ALA A 35 -8.36 -10.37 -6.47
CA ALA A 35 -8.90 -9.04 -6.58
C ALA A 35 -10.19 -9.02 -7.41
N ILE A 36 -11.16 -8.23 -6.96
CA ILE A 36 -12.38 -7.92 -7.72
C ILE A 36 -12.35 -6.42 -8.02
N ARG A 37 -12.61 -6.06 -9.27
CA ARG A 37 -12.74 -4.66 -9.71
C ARG A 37 -14.18 -4.34 -10.03
N ILE A 38 -14.64 -3.23 -9.49
CA ILE A 38 -15.98 -2.68 -9.73
C ILE A 38 -15.81 -1.31 -10.38
N SER A 39 -16.44 -1.08 -11.53
CA SER A 39 -16.44 0.22 -12.20
C SER A 39 -17.85 0.68 -12.57
N TYR A 40 -18.06 1.99 -12.63
CA TYR A 40 -19.30 2.63 -13.03
C TYR A 40 -19.06 3.43 -14.32
N PRO A 41 -19.10 2.78 -15.50
CA PRO A 41 -18.75 3.44 -16.76
C PRO A 41 -19.77 4.49 -17.20
N VAL A 42 -21.00 4.42 -16.68
CA VAL A 42 -22.09 5.36 -16.98
C VAL A 42 -22.59 5.95 -15.67
N PRO A 43 -22.66 7.28 -15.50
CA PRO A 43 -23.25 7.91 -14.33
C PRO A 43 -24.69 7.43 -14.10
N GLY A 44 -24.98 6.96 -12.88
CA GLY A 44 -26.29 6.38 -12.53
C GLY A 44 -26.58 4.99 -13.13
N GLY A 45 -25.64 4.41 -13.87
CA GLY A 45 -25.76 3.08 -14.46
C GLY A 45 -25.42 1.95 -13.50
N LYS A 46 -25.64 0.71 -13.95
CA LYS A 46 -25.26 -0.51 -13.20
C LYS A 46 -23.73 -0.66 -13.12
N PRO A 47 -23.19 -1.22 -12.02
CA PRO A 47 -21.77 -1.51 -11.92
C PRO A 47 -21.36 -2.62 -12.89
N LYS A 48 -20.15 -2.49 -13.44
CA LYS A 48 -19.44 -3.57 -14.12
C LYS A 48 -18.47 -4.20 -13.13
N ILE A 49 -18.57 -5.52 -12.95
CA ILE A 49 -17.68 -6.31 -12.10
C ILE A 49 -16.75 -7.11 -13.02
N VAL A 50 -15.45 -7.05 -12.76
CA VAL A 50 -14.44 -7.84 -13.46
C VAL A 50 -13.43 -8.40 -12.46
N ASP A 51 -12.93 -9.59 -12.72
CA ASP A 51 -11.83 -10.14 -11.95
C ASP A 51 -10.54 -9.34 -12.23
N GLY A 52 -9.80 -9.05 -11.17
CA GLY A 52 -8.53 -8.33 -11.19
C GLY A 52 -7.31 -9.25 -11.23
N PRO A 53 -6.07 -8.71 -11.23
CA PRO A 53 -5.70 -7.31 -11.00
C PRO A 53 -5.89 -6.42 -12.25
N PHE A 54 -5.41 -5.18 -12.23
CA PHE A 54 -5.33 -4.38 -13.47
C PHE A 54 -4.49 -5.14 -14.50
N THR A 55 -5.08 -5.49 -15.65
CA THR A 55 -4.36 -6.08 -16.78
C THR A 55 -3.21 -5.15 -17.20
N GLU A 56 -2.03 -5.73 -17.45
CA GLU A 56 -0.77 -5.06 -17.86
C GLU A 56 0.12 -4.43 -16.76
N ALA A 57 -0.14 -4.67 -15.48
CA ALA A 57 0.81 -4.21 -14.45
C ALA A 57 2.05 -5.13 -14.39
N LYS A 58 3.22 -4.66 -14.86
CA LYS A 58 4.52 -5.34 -14.65
C LYS A 58 4.88 -5.46 -13.17
N GLU A 59 4.28 -4.62 -12.33
CA GLU A 59 4.52 -4.55 -10.88
C GLU A 59 3.19 -4.65 -10.14
N MET A 60 3.16 -5.48 -9.10
CA MET A 60 1.96 -5.69 -8.28
C MET A 60 2.09 -4.95 -6.94
N ILE A 61 1.02 -4.27 -6.53
CA ILE A 61 0.95 -3.64 -5.21
C ILE A 61 0.78 -4.73 -4.15
N ALA A 62 1.79 -4.90 -3.29
CA ALA A 62 1.79 -5.91 -2.24
C ALA A 62 1.26 -5.41 -0.88
N GLY A 63 1.04 -4.11 -0.73
CA GLY A 63 0.70 -3.49 0.54
C GLY A 63 0.67 -1.97 0.43
N PHE A 64 0.25 -1.32 1.51
CA PHE A 64 0.29 0.14 1.64
C PHE A 64 0.70 0.56 3.05
N THR A 65 1.10 1.82 3.19
CA THR A 65 1.24 2.50 4.47
C THR A 65 0.56 3.86 4.34
N LEU A 66 -0.41 4.11 5.20
CA LEU A 66 -1.16 5.35 5.28
C LEU A 66 -0.68 6.13 6.50
N ILE A 67 -0.32 7.40 6.29
CA ILE A 67 0.19 8.30 7.31
C ILE A 67 -0.58 9.63 7.28
N GLU A 68 -0.70 10.26 8.44
CA GLU A 68 -1.24 11.61 8.59
C GLU A 68 -0.11 12.55 8.98
N VAL A 69 0.16 13.54 8.14
CA VAL A 69 1.32 14.44 8.25
C VAL A 69 0.91 15.86 7.85
N LYS A 70 1.72 16.85 8.23
CA LYS A 70 1.37 18.26 8.09
C LYS A 70 1.60 18.81 6.68
N SER A 71 2.40 18.12 5.86
CA SER A 71 2.67 18.53 4.49
C SER A 71 3.08 17.38 3.58
N ARG A 72 3.06 17.65 2.27
CA ARG A 72 3.55 16.73 1.24
C ARG A 72 5.04 16.43 1.42
N GLU A 73 5.82 17.42 1.82
CA GLU A 73 7.26 17.29 2.05
C GLU A 73 7.54 16.31 3.20
N GLU A 74 6.78 16.41 4.29
CA GLU A 74 6.87 15.46 5.40
C GLU A 74 6.51 14.04 4.95
N ALA A 75 5.46 13.88 4.12
CA ALA A 75 5.10 12.59 3.56
C ALA A 75 6.24 11.97 2.75
N ILE A 76 6.92 12.77 1.92
CA ILE A 76 8.07 12.33 1.12
C ILE A 76 9.24 11.93 2.04
N GLN A 77 9.51 12.69 3.11
CA GLN A 77 10.56 12.34 4.08
C GLN A 77 10.31 10.98 4.74
N TRP A 78 9.06 10.67 5.09
CA TRP A 78 8.71 9.34 5.59
C TRP A 78 8.83 8.26 4.52
N ALA A 79 8.33 8.52 3.31
CA ALA A 79 8.42 7.57 2.20
C ALA A 79 9.88 7.20 1.86
N LEU A 80 10.83 8.14 1.98
CA LEU A 80 12.26 7.89 1.74
C LEU A 80 12.93 7.02 2.81
N ARG A 81 12.30 6.86 3.98
CA ARG A 81 12.77 5.98 5.07
C ARG A 81 12.24 4.55 4.95
N ILE A 82 11.32 4.29 4.00
CA ILE A 82 10.86 2.93 3.77
C ILE A 82 12.06 2.04 3.45
N TYR A 83 12.08 0.86 4.05
CA TYR A 83 13.16 -0.10 3.86
C TYR A 83 13.37 -0.34 2.35
N ARG A 84 14.60 -0.11 1.89
CA ARG A 84 14.93 -0.33 0.48
C ARG A 84 15.16 -1.83 0.28
N ARG A 85 14.40 -2.44 -0.62
CA ARG A 85 14.81 -3.73 -1.19
C ARG A 85 16.03 -3.43 -2.08
N LYS A 86 17.16 -4.08 -1.80
CA LYS A 86 18.26 -4.14 -2.77
C LYS A 86 17.80 -4.87 -4.02
#